data_AF-A0A2R5LPZ8-F1
#
_entry.id   AF-A0A2R5LPZ8-F1
#
_cell.length_a   1.000
_cell.length_b   1.000
_cell.length_c   1.000
_cell.angle_alpha   90.00
_cell.angle_beta   90.00
_cell.angle_gamma   90.00
#
_symmetry.space_group_name_H-M   'P 1'
#
loop_
_entity.id
_entity.type
_entity.pdbx_description
1 polymer ?
#
loop_
_entity_poly.entity_id
_entity_poly.type
_entity_poly.pdbx_seq_one_letter_code
_entity_poly.pdbx_strand_id
1 'polypeptide(L)'
;MKMASFDRKLVAVLLVCASVGILGAVGEVFTALVELENLLLTEGAILNTLQKYLADEESRLEQIRRFREEFKKFHTAANDADDFMSNPVNAFLLVKKLTADWKAASKLMSSAQGKELVENITQTTDLRFPDEEDLTGAAVALLRLQDTYRLDTASLAKGHIRGAKPSPELTAGDCFELGRQSYNNED
;
A
#
# COMPACT_ATOMS: atom_id res chain seq x y z
N MET A 1 59.81 -23.67 25.21
CA MET A 1 59.50 -22.42 24.46
C MET A 1 58.62 -22.70 23.22
N LYS A 2 57.50 -23.45 23.37
CA LYS A 2 56.54 -23.75 22.28
C LYS A 2 55.09 -23.37 22.59
N MET A 3 54.70 -23.26 23.87
CA MET A 3 53.33 -22.86 24.26
C MET A 3 52.99 -21.40 23.89
N ALA A 4 53.89 -20.45 24.11
CA ALA A 4 53.62 -19.02 23.81
C ALA A 4 53.42 -18.69 22.31
N SER A 5 53.83 -19.58 21.40
CA SER A 5 53.62 -19.40 19.94
C SER A 5 52.24 -19.89 19.49
N PHE A 6 51.60 -20.78 20.24
CA PHE A 6 50.30 -21.35 19.87
C PHE A 6 49.17 -20.37 20.24
N ASP A 7 49.26 -19.76 21.43
CA ASP A 7 48.31 -18.73 21.88
C ASP A 7 48.29 -17.50 20.97
N ARG A 8 49.44 -17.06 20.46
CA ARG A 8 49.53 -15.92 19.53
C ARG A 8 48.86 -16.17 18.19
N LYS A 9 48.91 -17.42 17.69
CA LYS A 9 48.23 -17.81 16.45
C LYS A 9 46.71 -17.89 16.65
N LEU A 10 46.27 -18.40 17.79
CA LEU A 10 44.85 -18.47 18.15
C LEU A 10 44.24 -17.06 18.29
N VAL A 11 44.94 -16.14 18.96
CA VAL A 11 44.53 -14.73 19.11
C VAL A 11 44.50 -14.02 17.76
N ALA A 12 45.48 -14.28 16.88
CA ALA A 12 45.47 -13.71 15.53
C ALA A 12 44.29 -14.21 14.68
N VAL A 13 43.94 -15.51 14.77
CA VAL A 13 42.77 -16.07 14.08
C VAL A 13 41.48 -15.46 14.63
N LEU A 14 41.34 -15.34 15.95
CA LEU A 14 40.18 -14.70 16.58
C LEU A 14 40.03 -13.22 16.19
N LEU A 15 41.14 -12.47 16.10
CA LEU A 15 41.13 -11.08 15.64
C LEU A 15 40.75 -10.94 14.17
N VAL A 16 41.22 -11.85 13.31
CA VAL A 16 40.84 -11.86 11.89
C VAL A 16 39.36 -12.22 11.73
N CYS A 17 38.87 -13.25 12.43
CA CYS A 17 37.45 -13.61 12.42
C CYS A 17 36.55 -12.48 12.95
N ALA A 18 36.97 -11.80 14.03
CA ALA A 18 36.26 -10.64 14.54
C ALA A 18 36.24 -9.48 13.53
N SER A 19 37.37 -9.21 12.87
CA SER A 19 37.44 -8.13 11.85
C SER A 19 36.58 -8.42 10.62
N VAL A 20 36.52 -9.68 10.16
CA VAL A 20 35.67 -10.10 9.03
C VAL A 20 34.18 -10.06 9.43
N GLY A 21 33.84 -10.49 10.64
CA GLY A 21 32.47 -10.41 11.14
C GLY A 21 31.95 -8.97 11.30
N ILE A 22 32.81 -8.06 11.78
CA ILE A 22 32.47 -6.63 11.88
C ILE A 22 32.25 -6.02 10.49
N LEU A 23 33.06 -6.38 9.49
CA LEU A 23 32.91 -5.85 8.13
C LEU A 23 31.61 -6.33 7.45
N GLY A 24 31.20 -7.58 7.69
CA GLY A 24 29.95 -8.14 7.19
C GLY A 24 28.71 -7.46 7.77
N ALA A 25 28.66 -7.30 9.10
CA ALA A 25 27.53 -6.68 9.78
C ALA A 25 27.29 -5.21 9.36
N VAL A 26 28.38 -4.49 9.10
CA VAL A 26 28.30 -3.10 8.63
C VAL A 26 27.74 -3.03 7.19
N GLY A 27 28.12 -3.97 6.32
CA GLY A 27 27.58 -4.06 4.96
C GLY A 27 26.07 -4.35 4.92
N GLU A 28 25.57 -5.20 5.81
CA GLU A 28 24.14 -5.53 5.92
C GLU A 28 23.29 -4.32 6.33
N VAL A 29 23.77 -3.51 7.29
CA VAL A 29 23.05 -2.30 7.73
C VAL A 29 22.97 -1.25 6.62
N PHE A 30 24.05 -1.04 5.87
CA PHE A 30 24.02 -0.11 4.73
C PHE A 30 23.13 -0.63 3.59
N THR A 31 23.04 -1.94 3.40
CA THR A 31 22.15 -2.55 2.40
C THR A 31 20.68 -2.41 2.81
N ALA A 32 20.35 -2.68 4.07
CA ALA A 32 18.98 -2.53 4.60
C ALA A 32 18.47 -1.08 4.52
N LEU A 33 19.34 -0.08 4.72
CA LEU A 33 18.95 1.32 4.58
C LEU A 33 18.60 1.69 3.13
N VAL A 34 19.40 1.21 2.17
CA VAL A 34 19.10 1.39 0.73
C VAL A 34 17.81 0.68 0.33
N GLU A 35 17.54 -0.51 0.90
CA GLU A 35 16.29 -1.22 0.67
C GLU A 35 15.08 -0.45 1.22
N LEU A 36 15.16 0.12 2.42
CA LEU A 36 14.10 0.96 2.99
C LEU A 36 13.86 2.24 2.17
N GLU A 37 14.92 2.86 1.61
CA GLU A 37 14.77 3.99 0.69
C GLU A 37 14.01 3.59 -0.59
N ASN A 38 14.28 2.39 -1.13
CA ASN A 38 13.55 1.86 -2.28
C ASN A 38 12.07 1.58 -1.95
N LEU A 39 11.76 1.12 -0.73
CA LEU A 39 10.36 0.95 -0.30
C LEU A 39 9.61 2.28 -0.25
N LEU A 40 10.27 3.37 0.13
CA LEU A 40 9.69 4.72 0.11
C LEU A 40 9.44 5.21 -1.32
N LEU A 41 10.28 4.84 -2.29
CA LEU A 41 10.00 5.07 -3.71
C LEU A 41 8.77 4.27 -4.19
N THR A 42 8.64 3.00 -3.78
CA THR A 42 7.43 2.21 -4.06
C THR A 42 6.18 2.85 -3.48
N GLU A 43 6.23 3.33 -2.23
CA GLU A 43 5.11 4.04 -1.60
C GLU A 43 4.70 5.27 -2.43
N GLY A 44 5.67 6.07 -2.89
CA GLY A 44 5.41 7.20 -3.78
C GLY A 44 4.73 6.81 -5.10
N ALA A 45 5.14 5.68 -5.70
CA ALA A 45 4.49 5.16 -6.90
C ALA A 45 3.05 4.68 -6.64
N ILE A 46 2.80 4.07 -5.48
CA ILE A 46 1.45 3.69 -5.04
C ILE A 46 0.57 4.93 -4.91
N LEU A 47 1.06 5.98 -4.26
CA LEU A 47 0.33 7.25 -4.12
C LEU A 47 -0.05 7.85 -5.48
N ASN A 48 0.88 7.91 -6.42
CA ASN A 48 0.60 8.39 -7.78
C ASN A 48 -0.46 7.54 -8.50
N THR A 49 -0.40 6.21 -8.32
CA THR A 49 -1.37 5.29 -8.91
C THR A 49 -2.76 5.45 -8.30
N LEU A 50 -2.85 5.64 -6.98
CA LEU A 50 -4.11 5.95 -6.29
C LEU A 50 -4.71 7.27 -6.76
N GLN A 51 -3.89 8.32 -6.91
CA GLN A 51 -4.34 9.61 -7.43
C GLN A 51 -4.89 9.50 -8.86
N LYS A 52 -4.20 8.75 -9.72
CA LYS A 52 -4.67 8.49 -11.08
C LYS A 52 -6.00 7.73 -11.09
N TYR A 53 -6.10 6.66 -10.28
CA TYR A 53 -7.33 5.89 -10.15
C TYR A 53 -8.50 6.77 -9.70
N LEU A 54 -8.30 7.60 -8.68
CA LEU A 54 -9.33 8.52 -8.19
C LEU A 54 -9.76 9.52 -9.27
N ALA A 55 -8.83 10.14 -9.99
CA ALA A 55 -9.16 11.08 -11.05
C ALA A 55 -9.99 10.42 -12.18
N ASP A 56 -9.61 9.20 -12.57
CA ASP A 56 -10.33 8.42 -13.59
C ASP A 56 -11.74 8.03 -13.10
N GLU A 57 -11.87 7.59 -11.85
CA GLU A 57 -13.15 7.25 -11.23
C GLU A 57 -14.07 8.46 -11.05
N GLU A 58 -13.55 9.60 -10.61
CA GLU A 58 -14.31 10.84 -10.49
C GLU A 58 -14.86 11.29 -11.85
N SER A 59 -14.03 11.24 -12.91
CA SER A 59 -14.45 11.53 -14.28
C SER A 59 -15.54 10.58 -14.77
N ARG A 60 -15.39 9.27 -14.49
CA ARG A 60 -16.38 8.25 -14.84
C ARG A 60 -17.69 8.46 -14.10
N LEU A 61 -17.64 8.74 -12.80
CA LEU A 61 -18.82 9.06 -11.99
C LEU A 61 -19.53 10.31 -12.49
N GLU A 62 -18.79 11.33 -12.92
CA GLU A 62 -19.37 12.53 -13.49
C GLU A 62 -20.13 12.26 -14.79
N GLN A 63 -19.61 11.37 -15.65
CA GLN A 63 -20.35 10.93 -16.85
C GLN A 63 -21.63 10.16 -16.49
N ILE A 64 -21.57 9.27 -15.49
CA ILE A 64 -22.75 8.52 -15.01
C ILE A 64 -23.80 9.47 -14.42
N ARG A 65 -23.38 10.51 -13.69
CA ARG A 65 -24.29 11.56 -13.18
C ARG A 65 -25.01 12.27 -14.32
N ARG A 66 -24.34 12.58 -15.43
CA ARG A 66 -24.98 13.18 -16.62
C ARG A 66 -26.07 12.27 -17.20
N PHE A 67 -25.77 10.98 -17.38
CA PHE A 67 -26.80 10.01 -17.81
C PHE A 67 -27.99 10.00 -16.84
N ARG A 68 -27.75 9.94 -15.53
CA ARG A 68 -28.82 10.00 -14.53
C ARG A 68 -29.69 11.25 -14.68
N GLU A 69 -29.09 12.43 -14.82
CA GLU A 69 -29.84 13.67 -14.98
C GLU A 69 -30.64 13.71 -16.30
N GLU A 70 -30.10 13.17 -17.39
CA GLU A 70 -30.84 13.07 -18.67
C GLU A 70 -32.02 12.10 -18.61
N PHE A 71 -31.89 11.00 -17.88
CA PHE A 71 -33.00 10.08 -17.65
C PHE A 71 -34.05 10.72 -16.74
N LYS A 72 -33.62 11.39 -15.67
CA LYS A 72 -34.51 12.09 -14.74
C LYS A 72 -35.29 13.21 -15.43
N LYS A 73 -34.65 14.05 -16.25
CA LYS A 73 -35.31 15.11 -17.02
C LYS A 73 -36.37 14.56 -17.96
N PHE A 74 -36.08 13.47 -18.66
CA PHE A 74 -37.05 12.85 -19.56
C PHE A 74 -38.22 12.24 -18.78
N HIS A 75 -37.94 11.53 -17.69
CA HIS A 75 -38.98 10.93 -16.85
C HIS A 75 -39.92 11.97 -16.25
N THR A 76 -39.38 13.08 -15.75
CA THR A 76 -40.18 14.20 -15.19
C THR A 76 -41.01 14.93 -16.25
N ALA A 77 -40.52 15.03 -17.49
CA ALA A 77 -41.30 15.58 -18.60
C ALA A 77 -42.48 14.66 -19.01
N ALA A 78 -42.35 13.36 -18.78
CA ALA A 78 -43.37 12.34 -19.06
C ALA A 78 -44.41 12.17 -17.94
N ASN A 79 -44.66 13.21 -17.12
CA ASN A 79 -45.62 13.15 -16.00
C ASN A 79 -47.04 12.71 -16.43
N ASP A 80 -47.47 13.05 -17.64
CA ASP A 80 -48.67 12.49 -18.28
C ASP A 80 -48.24 11.61 -19.45
N ALA A 81 -48.28 10.29 -19.24
CA ALA A 81 -47.70 9.33 -20.18
C ALA A 81 -48.46 9.26 -21.51
N ASP A 82 -49.79 9.39 -21.51
CA ASP A 82 -50.60 9.17 -22.70
C ASP A 82 -50.46 10.33 -23.70
N ASP A 83 -50.54 11.57 -23.22
CA ASP A 83 -50.32 12.75 -24.08
C ASP A 83 -48.85 12.86 -24.52
N PHE A 84 -47.91 12.59 -23.61
CA PHE A 84 -46.49 12.67 -23.93
C PHE A 84 -46.05 11.60 -24.94
N MET A 85 -46.62 10.38 -24.89
CA MET A 85 -46.32 9.29 -25.83
C MET A 85 -47.08 9.39 -27.15
N SER A 86 -48.14 10.18 -27.23
CA SER A 86 -48.82 10.48 -28.51
C SER A 86 -47.88 11.18 -29.51
N ASN A 87 -46.83 11.85 -29.01
CA ASN A 87 -45.78 12.44 -29.82
C ASN A 87 -44.76 11.37 -30.27
N PRO A 88 -44.64 11.08 -31.58
CA PRO A 88 -43.74 10.05 -32.09
C PRO A 88 -42.25 10.36 -31.83
N VAL A 89 -41.88 11.63 -31.65
CA VAL A 89 -40.51 12.02 -31.26
C VAL A 89 -40.21 11.55 -29.84
N ASN A 90 -41.15 11.70 -28.91
CA ASN A 90 -40.99 11.26 -27.53
C ASN A 90 -40.90 9.73 -27.44
N ALA A 91 -41.72 9.02 -28.21
CA ALA A 91 -41.65 7.56 -28.33
C ALA A 91 -40.27 7.12 -28.85
N PHE A 92 -39.75 7.75 -29.91
CA PHE A 92 -38.41 7.50 -30.42
C PHE A 92 -37.32 7.76 -29.36
N LEU A 93 -37.40 8.90 -28.66
CA LEU A 93 -36.42 9.26 -27.63
C LEU A 93 -36.40 8.28 -26.46
N LEU A 94 -37.57 7.78 -26.04
CA LEU A 94 -37.66 6.74 -25.01
C LEU A 94 -36.97 5.45 -25.46
N VAL A 95 -37.26 4.97 -26.67
CA VAL A 95 -36.60 3.78 -27.24
C VAL A 95 -35.08 4.00 -27.34
N LYS A 96 -34.63 5.18 -27.79
CA LYS A 96 -33.20 5.52 -27.85
C LYS A 96 -32.55 5.48 -26.47
N LYS A 97 -33.20 6.03 -25.44
CA LYS A 97 -32.72 6.03 -24.05
C LYS A 97 -32.54 4.62 -23.51
N LEU A 98 -33.55 3.77 -23.67
CA LEU A 98 -33.54 2.41 -23.16
C LEU A 98 -32.62 1.45 -23.94
N THR A 99 -32.19 1.84 -25.14
CA THR A 99 -31.29 1.03 -25.98
C THR A 99 -29.86 1.59 -26.01
N ALA A 100 -29.65 2.71 -26.69
CA ALA A 100 -28.33 3.27 -26.93
C ALA A 100 -27.76 3.95 -25.69
N ASP A 101 -28.52 4.83 -25.03
CA ASP A 101 -28.02 5.60 -23.90
C ASP A 101 -27.77 4.69 -22.69
N TRP A 102 -28.66 3.73 -22.43
CA TRP A 102 -28.46 2.69 -21.41
C TRP A 102 -27.23 1.82 -21.70
N LYS A 103 -27.02 1.41 -22.96
CA LYS A 103 -25.82 0.64 -23.35
C LYS A 103 -24.52 1.42 -23.14
N ALA A 104 -24.53 2.72 -23.38
CA ALA A 104 -23.37 3.58 -23.09
C ALA A 104 -23.11 3.68 -21.58
N ALA A 105 -24.15 3.93 -20.78
CA ALA A 105 -24.06 4.00 -19.33
C ALA A 105 -23.59 2.67 -18.71
N SER A 106 -24.13 1.54 -19.16
CA SER A 106 -23.75 0.22 -18.66
C SER A 106 -22.29 -0.10 -18.98
N LYS A 107 -21.81 0.23 -20.18
CA LYS A 107 -20.39 0.07 -20.55
C LYS A 107 -19.47 0.88 -19.62
N LEU A 108 -19.85 2.11 -19.26
CA LEU A 108 -19.09 2.92 -18.30
C LEU A 108 -19.14 2.35 -16.88
N MET A 109 -20.25 1.73 -16.48
CA MET A 109 -20.36 1.08 -15.17
C MET A 109 -19.52 -0.20 -15.07
N SER A 110 -19.36 -0.92 -16.17
CA SER A 110 -18.62 -2.19 -16.23
C SER A 110 -17.11 -2.05 -16.50
N SER A 111 -16.54 -0.84 -16.52
CA SER A 111 -15.11 -0.66 -16.80
C SER A 111 -14.22 -1.20 -15.68
N ALA A 112 -13.24 -2.04 -16.00
CA ALA A 112 -12.32 -2.66 -15.04
C ALA A 112 -10.97 -1.90 -14.89
N GLN A 113 -10.98 -0.57 -15.01
CA GLN A 113 -9.76 0.26 -15.08
C GLN A 113 -8.86 0.13 -13.83
N GLY A 114 -9.47 -0.09 -12.65
CA GLY A 114 -8.70 -0.31 -11.42
C GLY A 114 -7.82 -1.55 -11.46
N LYS A 115 -8.26 -2.63 -12.13
CA LYS A 115 -7.49 -3.88 -12.20
C LYS A 115 -6.20 -3.70 -13.01
N GLU A 116 -6.29 -3.02 -14.14
CA GLU A 116 -5.15 -2.72 -15.01
C GLU A 116 -4.11 -1.84 -14.30
N LEU A 117 -4.56 -0.83 -13.54
CA LEU A 117 -3.67 0.03 -12.75
C LEU A 117 -2.89 -0.77 -11.68
N VAL A 118 -3.56 -1.68 -10.98
CA VAL A 118 -2.93 -2.57 -9.98
C VAL A 118 -1.95 -3.54 -10.64
N GLU A 119 -2.33 -4.16 -11.75
CA GLU A 119 -1.45 -5.07 -12.50
C GLU A 119 -0.20 -4.33 -13.01
N ASN A 120 -0.34 -3.10 -13.50
CA ASN A 120 0.77 -2.32 -14.02
C ASN A 120 1.80 -1.94 -12.93
N ILE A 121 1.34 -1.45 -11.76
CA ILE A 121 2.27 -1.06 -10.70
C ILE A 121 2.97 -2.27 -10.07
N THR A 122 2.25 -3.39 -9.89
CA THR A 122 2.82 -4.62 -9.31
C THR A 122 3.83 -5.31 -10.22
N GLN A 123 3.76 -5.09 -11.53
CA GLN A 123 4.69 -5.64 -12.53
C GLN A 123 5.86 -4.70 -12.85
N THR A 124 5.92 -3.51 -12.26
CA THR A 124 7.01 -2.56 -12.52
C THR A 124 8.31 -3.05 -11.89
N THR A 125 9.34 -3.29 -12.72
CA THR A 125 10.61 -3.92 -12.30
C THR A 125 11.42 -3.11 -11.30
N ASP A 126 11.21 -1.79 -11.26
CA ASP A 126 11.97 -0.87 -10.42
C ASP A 126 11.34 -0.68 -9.03
N LEU A 127 10.18 -1.32 -8.78
CA LEU A 127 9.47 -1.25 -7.51
C LEU A 127 9.57 -2.58 -6.77
N ARG A 128 9.82 -2.51 -5.45
CA ARG A 128 9.76 -3.66 -4.55
C ARG A 128 8.53 -3.55 -3.67
N PHE A 129 7.72 -4.60 -3.67
CA PHE A 129 6.63 -4.78 -2.71
C PHE A 129 7.07 -5.80 -1.65
N PRO A 130 7.07 -5.43 -0.36
CA PRO A 130 7.39 -6.37 0.71
C PRO A 130 6.28 -7.41 0.85
N ASP A 131 6.65 -8.59 1.34
CA ASP A 131 5.71 -9.66 1.65
C ASP A 131 5.46 -9.78 3.16
N GLU A 132 4.75 -10.85 3.56
CA GLU A 132 4.44 -11.11 4.97
C GLU A 132 5.70 -11.41 5.80
N GLU A 133 6.76 -11.99 5.20
CA GLU A 133 8.01 -12.27 5.91
C GLU A 133 8.74 -10.96 6.24
N ASP A 134 8.78 -10.02 5.31
CA ASP A 134 9.33 -8.68 5.54
C ASP A 134 8.60 -7.95 6.68
N LEU A 135 7.26 -8.00 6.72
CA LEU A 135 6.45 -7.42 7.80
C LEU A 135 6.75 -8.08 9.16
N THR A 136 6.78 -9.41 9.16
CA THR A 136 7.06 -10.22 10.34
C THR A 136 8.46 -9.90 10.91
N GLY A 137 9.46 -9.83 10.03
CA GLY A 137 10.84 -9.49 10.38
C GLY A 137 10.96 -8.08 10.97
N ALA A 138 10.25 -7.10 10.41
CA ALA A 138 10.21 -5.74 10.93
C ALA A 138 9.57 -5.67 12.33
N ALA A 139 8.46 -6.39 12.55
CA ALA A 139 7.79 -6.46 13.85
C ALA A 139 8.70 -7.07 14.92
N VAL A 140 9.35 -8.21 14.62
CA VAL A 140 10.30 -8.87 15.52
C VAL A 140 11.50 -7.97 15.83
N ALA A 141 12.05 -7.28 14.82
CA ALA A 141 13.15 -6.34 15.04
C ALA A 141 12.77 -5.20 16.00
N LEU A 142 11.55 -4.66 15.85
CA LEU A 142 11.04 -3.61 16.72
C LEU A 142 10.84 -4.09 18.17
N LEU A 143 10.26 -5.28 18.35
CA LEU A 143 10.05 -5.90 19.67
C LEU A 143 11.39 -6.22 20.35
N ARG A 144 12.36 -6.75 19.60
CA ARG A 144 13.73 -6.96 20.11
C ARG A 144 14.38 -5.67 20.62
N LEU A 145 14.19 -4.54 19.93
CA LEU A 145 14.67 -3.24 20.42
C LEU A 145 13.93 -2.82 21.70
N GLN A 146 12.62 -3.03 21.75
CA GLN A 146 11.82 -2.74 22.94
C GLN A 146 12.29 -3.56 24.14
N ASP A 147 12.62 -4.84 23.99
CA ASP A 147 13.09 -5.69 25.08
C ASP A 147 14.54 -5.39 25.48
N THR A 148 15.43 -5.24 24.50
CA THR A 148 16.86 -4.99 24.73
C THR A 148 17.08 -3.67 25.47
N TYR A 149 16.35 -2.63 25.08
CA TYR A 149 16.49 -1.28 25.64
C TYR A 149 15.42 -0.93 26.66
N ARG A 150 14.50 -1.86 26.99
CA ARG A 150 13.37 -1.66 27.90
C ARG A 150 12.58 -0.40 27.56
N LEU A 151 12.23 -0.26 26.28
CA LEU A 151 11.46 0.88 25.80
C LEU A 151 10.06 0.85 26.40
N ASP A 152 9.60 2.00 26.88
CA ASP A 152 8.22 2.16 27.34
C ASP A 152 7.27 1.98 26.16
N THR A 153 6.32 1.05 26.27
CA THR A 153 5.41 0.70 25.17
C THR A 153 4.49 1.87 24.81
N ALA A 154 4.12 2.71 25.76
CA ALA A 154 3.32 3.91 25.50
C ALA A 154 4.11 4.97 24.71
N SER A 155 5.39 5.16 25.03
CA SER A 155 6.29 6.04 24.28
C SER A 155 6.59 5.49 22.89
N LEU A 156 6.82 4.18 22.79
CA LEU A 156 7.03 3.48 21.51
C LEU A 156 5.82 3.60 20.59
N ALA A 157 4.61 3.35 21.12
CA ALA A 157 3.37 3.50 20.37
C ALA A 157 3.18 4.93 19.87
N LYS A 158 3.56 5.93 20.67
CA LYS A 158 3.55 7.34 20.25
C LYS A 158 4.66 7.72 19.27
N GLY A 159 5.49 6.78 18.82
CA GLY A 159 6.60 7.07 17.92
C GLY A 159 7.78 7.81 18.55
N HIS A 160 7.91 7.76 19.88
CA HIS A 160 8.94 8.47 20.63
C HIS A 160 10.05 7.51 21.08
N ILE A 161 11.12 7.42 20.30
CA ILE A 161 12.34 6.67 20.66
C ILE A 161 13.49 7.66 20.87
N ARG A 162 14.19 7.54 22.01
CA ARG A 162 15.30 8.44 22.36
C ARG A 162 16.39 8.38 21.29
N GLY A 163 16.74 9.53 20.71
CA GLY A 163 17.79 9.63 19.69
C GLY A 163 17.32 9.35 18.26
N ALA A 164 16.06 8.96 18.06
CA ALA A 164 15.44 8.83 16.74
C ALA A 164 14.64 10.09 16.39
N LYS A 165 14.35 10.28 15.10
CA LYS A 165 13.37 11.28 14.66
C LYS A 165 11.96 10.84 15.10
N PRO A 166 11.06 11.78 15.45
CA PRO A 166 9.68 11.44 15.74
C PRO A 166 9.01 10.74 14.56
N SER A 167 8.24 9.68 14.83
CA SER A 167 7.39 9.00 13.85
C SER A 167 5.91 9.31 14.08
N PRO A 168 5.04 8.99 13.11
CA PRO A 168 3.60 8.89 13.38
C PRO A 168 3.32 7.92 14.54
N GLU A 169 2.20 8.15 15.23
CA GLU A 169 1.71 7.28 16.29
C GLU A 169 1.13 6.00 15.70
N LEU A 170 1.45 4.87 16.31
CA LEU A 170 0.83 3.58 16.04
C LEU A 170 -0.62 3.64 16.47
N THR A 171 -1.52 3.26 15.57
CA THR A 171 -2.93 3.12 15.89
C THR A 171 -3.16 1.89 16.78
N ALA A 172 -4.37 1.77 17.34
CA ALA A 172 -4.77 0.56 18.05
C ALA A 172 -4.72 -0.69 17.16
N GLY A 173 -4.96 -0.52 15.84
CA GLY A 173 -4.83 -1.59 14.85
C GLY A 173 -3.37 -2.02 14.67
N ASP A 174 -2.45 -1.06 14.58
CA ASP A 174 -1.01 -1.35 14.43
C ASP A 174 -0.44 -2.04 15.69
N CYS A 175 -0.88 -1.60 16.88
CA CYS A 175 -0.50 -2.26 18.14
C CYS A 175 -1.00 -3.70 18.21
N PHE A 176 -2.24 -3.94 17.73
CA PHE A 176 -2.79 -5.30 17.63
C PHE A 176 -2.02 -6.15 16.63
N GLU A 177 -1.67 -5.59 15.47
CA GLU A 177 -0.86 -6.27 14.46
C GLU A 177 0.51 -6.67 15.02
N LEU A 178 1.23 -5.74 15.66
CA LEU A 178 2.51 -6.03 16.31
C LEU A 178 2.40 -7.17 17.34
N GLY A 179 1.36 -7.15 18.18
CA GLY A 179 1.11 -8.23 19.14
C GLY A 179 0.80 -9.57 18.47
N ARG A 180 0.04 -9.55 17.37
CA ARG A 180 -0.27 -10.74 16.56
C ARG A 180 1.00 -11.33 15.93
N GLN A 181 1.88 -10.48 15.39
CA GLN A 181 3.15 -10.90 14.82
C GLN A 181 4.08 -11.52 15.88
N SER A 182 4.14 -10.97 17.09
CA SER A 182 4.87 -11.57 18.22
C SER A 182 4.32 -12.95 18.57
N TYR A 183 3.00 -13.03 18.80
CA TYR A 183 2.34 -14.24 19.25
C TYR A 183 2.49 -15.40 18.24
N ASN A 184 2.37 -15.11 16.95
CA ASN A 184 2.51 -16.10 15.89
C ASN A 184 3.95 -16.61 15.71
N ASN A 185 4.94 -15.85 16.18
CA ASN A 185 6.36 -16.21 16.10
C ASN A 185 6.90 -16.93 17.34
N GLU A 186 6.04 -17.29 18.30
CA GLU A 186 6.40 -17.96 19.56
C GLU A 186 7.34 -17.15 20.49
N ASP A 187 7.30 -15.82 20.43
CA ASP A 187 7.88 -14.91 21.45
C ASP A 187 6.84 -14.53 22.53
#